data_AF-A0A8E2ETF4-F1
#
_entry.id   AF-A0A8E2ETF4-F1
#
_cell.length_a   1.000
_cell.length_b   1.000
_cell.length_c   1.000
_cell.angle_alpha   90.00
_cell.angle_beta   90.00
_cell.angle_gamma   90.00
#
_symmetry.space_group_name_H-M   'P 1'
#
loop_
_entity.id
_entity.type
_entity.pdbx_description
1 polymer ?
#
loop_
_entity_poly.entity_id
_entity_poly.type
_entity_poly.pdbx_seq_one_letter_code
_entity_poly.pdbx_strand_id
1 'polypeptide(L)'
;MPRFPPIPPSEQTPEQKLGHEEMDLLTQQTFGSNSSFRLKNSEGALLGPFATLLYTPTLISPWLNITHRVFTLPVLSVREKELAIFAVLSHSRAAYALYAHTRLAEDAGLSPTQVTDAREGKLPQGLSEREEAAYVLVGELIRMRGPLDDGAFERAKNVLGMEGVAALMHLTGSYLYSSVLLNAADVCLPEGEKI
;
A
#
# COMPACT_ATOMS: atom_id res chain seq x y z
N MET A 1 14.20 9.75 -14.33
CA MET A 1 13.22 10.77 -13.88
C MET A 1 11.85 10.13 -14.02
N PRO A 2 10.94 10.31 -13.04
CA PRO A 2 9.60 9.72 -13.11
C PRO A 2 8.86 10.24 -14.34
N ARG A 3 8.03 9.39 -14.96
CA ARG A 3 7.24 9.72 -16.15
C ARG A 3 6.14 10.75 -15.86
N PHE A 4 5.76 10.86 -14.59
CA PHE A 4 4.88 11.88 -14.04
C PHE A 4 5.66 12.68 -12.98
N PRO A 5 6.33 13.78 -13.37
CA PRO A 5 7.05 14.62 -12.44
C PRO A 5 6.16 15.13 -11.29
N PRO A 6 6.62 15.08 -10.02
CA PRO A 6 5.90 15.72 -8.91
C PRO A 6 5.64 17.21 -9.20
N ILE A 7 4.40 17.66 -9.04
CA ILE A 7 4.01 19.06 -9.29
C ILE A 7 4.12 19.87 -7.98
N PRO A 8 5.03 20.84 -7.87
CA PRO A 8 5.16 21.64 -6.65
C PRO A 8 3.91 22.51 -6.43
N PRO A 9 3.55 22.83 -5.17
CA PRO A 9 2.36 23.65 -4.86
C PRO A 9 2.28 24.99 -5.60
N SER A 10 3.44 25.58 -5.96
CA SER A 10 3.53 26.82 -6.74
C SER A 10 3.01 26.70 -8.17
N GLU A 11 3.02 25.49 -8.75
CA GLU A 11 2.64 25.22 -10.15
C GLU A 11 1.28 24.51 -10.28
N GLN A 12 0.63 24.19 -9.17
CA GLN A 12 -0.64 23.49 -9.17
C GLN A 12 -1.80 24.40 -9.59
N THR A 13 -2.69 23.83 -10.41
CA THR A 13 -4.03 24.40 -10.67
C THR A 13 -4.89 24.44 -9.39
N PRO A 14 -5.97 25.23 -9.35
CA PRO A 14 -6.88 25.24 -8.19
C PRO A 14 -7.40 23.85 -7.80
N GLU A 15 -7.77 23.02 -8.78
CA GLU A 15 -8.26 21.67 -8.55
C GLU A 15 -7.18 20.73 -7.98
N GLN A 16 -5.93 20.89 -8.44
CA GLN A 16 -4.80 20.13 -7.89
C GLN A 16 -4.46 20.55 -6.46
N LYS A 17 -4.60 21.83 -6.12
CA LYS A 17 -4.37 22.32 -4.75
C LYS A 17 -5.36 21.70 -3.76
N LEU A 18 -6.64 21.66 -4.12
CA LEU A 18 -7.67 21.00 -3.31
C LEU A 18 -7.34 19.52 -3.10
N GLY A 19 -6.97 18.80 -4.16
CA GLY A 19 -6.56 17.41 -4.06
C GLY A 19 -5.28 17.20 -3.24
N HIS A 20 -4.33 18.13 -3.31
CA HIS A 20 -3.11 18.11 -2.49
C HIS A 20 -3.43 18.23 -1.01
N GLU A 21 -4.24 19.22 -0.63
CA GLU A 21 -4.66 19.44 0.75
C GLU A 21 -5.41 18.23 1.30
N GLU A 22 -6.27 17.59 0.49
CA GLU A 22 -6.97 16.38 0.89
C GLU A 22 -6.00 15.20 1.11
N MET A 23 -5.04 14.99 0.21
CA MET A 23 -4.00 13.96 0.38
C MET A 23 -3.15 14.20 1.62
N ASP A 24 -2.79 15.44 1.92
CA ASP A 24 -2.06 15.80 3.13
C ASP A 24 -2.83 15.44 4.39
N LEU A 25 -4.09 15.85 4.46
CA LEU A 25 -4.94 15.57 5.62
C LEU A 25 -5.11 14.07 5.83
N LEU A 26 -5.40 13.34 4.75
CA LEU A 26 -5.67 11.91 4.85
C LEU A 26 -4.41 11.09 5.16
N THR A 27 -3.27 11.45 4.58
CA THR A 27 -2.00 10.78 4.89
C THR A 27 -1.60 11.00 6.35
N GLN A 28 -1.80 12.21 6.89
CA GLN A 28 -1.61 12.49 8.32
C GLN A 28 -2.57 11.68 9.20
N GLN A 29 -3.84 11.54 8.80
CA GLN A 29 -4.81 10.71 9.53
C GLN A 29 -4.48 9.22 9.47
N THR A 30 -3.89 8.75 8.37
CA THR A 30 -3.63 7.32 8.12
C THR A 30 -2.29 6.87 8.70
N PHE A 31 -1.24 7.67 8.55
CA PHE A 31 0.14 7.31 8.92
C PHE A 31 0.71 8.17 10.06
N GLY A 32 -0.06 9.14 10.55
CA GLY A 32 0.40 10.11 11.55
C GLY A 32 1.22 11.25 10.93
N SER A 33 1.41 12.31 11.72
CA SER A 33 2.19 13.49 11.31
C SER A 33 3.71 13.24 11.23
N ASN A 34 4.19 12.14 11.83
CA ASN A 34 5.59 11.74 11.87
C ASN A 34 5.77 10.37 11.19
N SER A 35 5.25 10.22 9.97
CA SER A 35 5.45 9.00 9.20
C SER A 35 6.95 8.74 9.01
N SER A 36 7.38 7.48 9.18
CA SER A 36 8.77 7.06 9.02
C SER A 36 9.29 7.15 7.58
N PHE A 37 8.40 7.38 6.61
CA PHE A 37 8.70 7.53 5.19
C PHE A 37 8.37 8.94 4.67
N ARG A 38 9.00 9.33 3.57
CA ARG A 38 8.87 10.67 2.97
C ARG A 38 7.69 10.75 2.00
N LEU A 39 6.71 11.59 2.34
CA LEU A 39 5.55 11.91 1.50
C LEU A 39 5.78 13.08 0.54
N LYS A 40 6.75 13.96 0.83
CA LYS A 40 7.03 15.16 0.04
C LYS A 40 8.52 15.36 -0.23
N ASN A 41 8.84 16.01 -1.34
CA ASN A 41 10.19 16.52 -1.61
C ASN A 41 10.43 17.87 -0.90
N SER A 42 11.62 18.46 -1.11
CA SER A 42 12.01 19.76 -0.53
C SER A 42 11.18 20.94 -1.01
N GLU A 43 10.50 20.81 -2.14
CA GLU A 43 9.61 21.83 -2.72
C GLU A 43 8.16 21.66 -2.28
N GLY A 44 7.89 20.67 -1.42
CA GLY A 44 6.54 20.34 -0.95
C GLY A 44 5.70 19.57 -1.96
N ALA A 45 6.26 19.14 -3.09
CA ALA A 45 5.55 18.29 -4.05
C ALA A 45 5.34 16.88 -3.46
N LEU A 46 4.15 16.32 -3.63
CA LEU A 46 3.81 14.97 -3.17
C LEU A 46 4.59 13.90 -3.95
N LEU A 47 5.00 12.84 -3.25
CA LEU A 47 5.78 11.71 -3.78
C LEU A 47 4.91 10.46 -3.93
N GLY A 48 5.50 9.38 -4.45
CA GLY A 48 4.82 8.09 -4.51
C GLY A 48 3.62 8.08 -5.46
N PRO A 49 2.53 7.36 -5.13
CA PRO A 49 1.35 7.30 -5.99
C PRO A 49 0.63 8.66 -6.08
N PHE A 50 0.77 9.51 -5.05
CA PHE A 50 0.12 10.82 -4.94
C PHE A 50 0.58 11.79 -6.03
N ALA A 51 1.86 11.73 -6.42
CA ALA A 51 2.41 12.51 -7.53
C ALA A 51 1.65 12.25 -8.83
N THR A 52 1.33 10.99 -9.11
CA THR A 52 0.60 10.59 -10.32
C THR A 52 -0.89 10.94 -10.24
N LEU A 53 -1.50 10.81 -9.06
CA LEU A 53 -2.92 11.15 -8.84
C LEU A 53 -3.24 12.63 -9.10
N LEU A 54 -2.30 13.56 -8.88
CA LEU A 54 -2.47 14.98 -9.20
C LEU A 54 -2.71 15.27 -10.69
N TYR A 55 -2.41 14.33 -11.58
CA TYR A 55 -2.73 14.47 -13.00
C TYR A 55 -4.19 14.15 -13.33
N THR A 56 -4.91 13.53 -12.40
CA THR A 56 -6.34 13.19 -12.50
C THR A 56 -7.07 13.63 -11.23
N PRO A 57 -7.20 14.95 -10.98
CA PRO A 57 -7.63 15.45 -9.68
C PRO A 57 -9.02 14.98 -9.25
N THR A 58 -9.91 14.71 -10.20
CA THR A 58 -11.27 14.19 -9.94
C THR A 58 -11.28 12.78 -9.33
N LEU A 59 -10.19 12.02 -9.42
CA LEU A 59 -10.07 10.69 -8.82
C LEU A 59 -9.48 10.71 -7.42
N ILE A 60 -8.93 11.84 -6.96
CA ILE A 60 -8.24 11.93 -5.67
C ILE A 60 -9.19 11.57 -4.53
N SER A 61 -10.27 12.34 -4.33
CA SER A 61 -11.18 12.11 -3.20
C SER A 61 -11.82 10.72 -3.21
N PRO A 62 -12.37 10.20 -4.33
CA PRO A 62 -12.94 8.85 -4.35
C PRO A 62 -11.90 7.77 -3.99
N TRP A 63 -10.69 7.88 -4.54
CA TRP A 63 -9.63 6.91 -4.29
C TRP A 63 -9.13 6.94 -2.85
N LEU A 64 -8.88 8.14 -2.33
CA LEU A 64 -8.45 8.39 -0.97
C LEU A 64 -9.45 7.86 0.06
N ASN A 65 -10.74 8.13 -0.14
CA ASN A 65 -11.80 7.64 0.75
C ASN A 65 -11.84 6.11 0.81
N ILE A 66 -11.74 5.44 -0.33
CA ILE A 66 -11.70 3.97 -0.38
C ILE A 66 -10.43 3.46 0.31
N THR A 67 -9.26 3.99 -0.06
CA THR A 67 -7.97 3.54 0.47
C THR A 67 -7.88 3.70 1.98
N HIS A 68 -8.28 4.87 2.51
CA HIS A 68 -8.30 5.11 3.95
C HIS A 68 -9.27 4.19 4.66
N ARG A 69 -10.48 3.99 4.11
CA ARG A 69 -11.45 3.09 4.73
C ARG A 69 -10.94 1.66 4.80
N VAL A 70 -10.33 1.17 3.71
CA VAL A 70 -9.72 -0.16 3.64
C VAL A 70 -8.58 -0.30 4.64
N PHE A 71 -7.69 0.68 4.71
CA PHE A 71 -6.55 0.66 5.64
C PHE A 71 -6.99 0.75 7.11
N THR A 72 -8.10 1.42 7.40
CA THR A 72 -8.62 1.60 8.77
C THR A 72 -9.64 0.56 9.20
N LEU A 73 -9.94 -0.46 8.39
CA LEU A 73 -10.83 -1.54 8.80
C LEU A 73 -10.33 -2.22 10.08
N PRO A 74 -11.16 -2.35 11.14
CA PRO A 74 -10.73 -2.88 12.43
C PRO A 74 -10.60 -4.40 12.46
N VAL A 75 -11.16 -5.11 11.47
CA VAL A 75 -11.13 -6.58 11.37
C VAL A 75 -9.74 -7.15 11.11
N LEU A 76 -8.81 -6.31 10.61
CA LEU A 76 -7.42 -6.67 10.36
C LEU A 76 -6.48 -5.87 11.27
N SER A 77 -5.50 -6.55 11.87
CA SER A 77 -4.41 -5.89 12.59
C SER A 77 -3.48 -5.14 11.64
N VAL A 78 -2.65 -4.23 12.17
CA VAL A 78 -1.65 -3.51 11.36
C VAL A 78 -0.67 -4.49 10.71
N ARG A 79 -0.19 -5.50 11.46
CA ARG A 79 0.74 -6.52 10.96
C ARG A 79 0.11 -7.38 9.85
N GLU A 80 -1.17 -7.76 10.00
CA GLU A 80 -1.91 -8.48 8.95
C GLU A 80 -2.03 -7.65 7.67
N LYS A 81 -2.29 -6.34 7.78
CA LYS A 81 -2.34 -5.42 6.63
C LYS A 81 -0.98 -5.30 5.95
N GLU A 82 0.10 -5.08 6.70
CA GLU A 82 1.45 -4.95 6.13
C GLU A 82 1.90 -6.23 5.42
N LEU A 83 1.64 -7.41 5.98
CA LEU A 83 1.92 -8.68 5.31
C LEU A 83 1.11 -8.86 4.01
N ALA A 84 -0.19 -8.55 4.05
CA ALA A 84 -1.02 -8.54 2.85
C ALA A 84 -0.46 -7.57 1.78
N ILE A 85 -0.02 -6.38 2.19
CA ILE A 85 0.60 -5.39 1.31
C ILE A 85 1.89 -5.96 0.69
N PHE A 86 2.77 -6.58 1.48
CA PHE A 86 3.97 -7.22 0.93
C PHE A 86 3.69 -8.36 -0.03
N ALA A 87 2.62 -9.13 0.17
CA ALA A 87 2.23 -10.13 -0.81
C ALA A 87 1.95 -9.49 -2.18
N VAL A 88 1.28 -8.34 -2.23
CA VAL A 88 1.12 -7.56 -3.48
C VAL A 88 2.46 -7.00 -3.99
N LEU A 89 3.23 -6.37 -3.10
CA LEU A 89 4.44 -5.64 -3.49
C LEU A 89 5.62 -6.53 -3.88
N SER A 90 5.70 -7.76 -3.35
CA SER A 90 6.70 -8.74 -3.79
C SER A 90 6.47 -9.18 -5.24
N HIS A 91 5.22 -9.18 -5.70
CA HIS A 91 4.84 -9.43 -7.08
C HIS A 91 5.04 -8.20 -7.96
N SER A 92 4.54 -7.04 -7.52
CA SER A 92 4.55 -5.83 -8.36
C SER A 92 5.91 -5.13 -8.39
N ARG A 93 6.73 -5.27 -7.35
CA ARG A 93 8.02 -4.61 -7.18
C ARG A 93 7.96 -3.09 -7.25
N ALA A 94 6.86 -2.49 -6.80
CA ALA A 94 6.71 -1.04 -6.76
C ALA A 94 7.67 -0.42 -5.73
N ALA A 95 8.76 0.19 -6.22
CA ALA A 95 9.92 0.57 -5.41
C ALA A 95 9.60 1.54 -4.27
N TYR A 96 8.83 2.60 -4.54
CA TYR A 96 8.42 3.55 -3.50
C TYR A 96 7.53 2.90 -2.44
N ALA A 97 6.57 2.05 -2.85
CA ALA A 97 5.69 1.37 -1.90
C ALA A 97 6.46 0.38 -1.04
N LEU A 98 7.41 -0.36 -1.62
CA LEU A 98 8.31 -1.24 -0.87
C LEU A 98 9.10 -0.45 0.17
N TYR A 99 9.69 0.68 -0.22
CA TYR A 99 10.39 1.60 0.70
C TYR A 99 9.51 2.04 1.88
N ALA A 100 8.28 2.50 1.59
CA ALA A 100 7.37 3.02 2.60
C ALA A 100 6.87 1.93 3.54
N HIS A 101 6.44 0.79 2.98
CA HIS A 101 5.88 -0.32 3.75
C HIS A 101 6.92 -1.14 4.51
N THR A 102 8.18 -1.17 4.07
CA THR A 102 9.29 -1.66 4.91
C THR A 102 9.34 -0.94 6.25
N ARG A 103 9.25 0.39 6.25
CA ARG A 103 9.31 1.18 7.49
C ARG A 103 8.04 1.02 8.33
N LEU A 104 6.86 1.05 7.71
CA LEU A 104 5.60 0.85 8.40
C LEU A 104 5.48 -0.54 9.04
N ALA A 105 6.00 -1.56 8.38
CA ALA A 105 6.05 -2.92 8.91
C ALA A 105 7.00 -3.05 10.11
N GLU A 106 8.17 -2.42 10.05
CA GLU A 106 9.12 -2.36 11.16
C GLU A 106 8.51 -1.60 12.35
N ASP A 107 7.85 -0.47 12.11
CA ASP A 107 7.11 0.30 13.13
C ASP A 107 5.97 -0.53 13.75
N ALA A 108 5.34 -1.42 12.98
CA ALA A 108 4.34 -2.38 13.44
C ALA A 108 4.95 -3.61 14.16
N GLY A 109 6.27 -3.66 14.30
CA GLY A 109 7.01 -4.69 15.03
C GLY A 109 7.32 -5.95 14.24
N LEU A 110 7.19 -5.96 12.91
CA LEU A 110 7.71 -7.07 12.09
C LEU A 110 9.25 -7.06 12.17
N SER A 111 9.84 -8.24 12.35
CA SER A 111 11.30 -8.33 12.43
C SER A 111 11.94 -8.04 11.07
N PRO A 112 13.20 -7.57 11.01
CA PRO A 112 13.89 -7.35 9.74
C PRO A 112 13.91 -8.58 8.83
N THR A 113 14.02 -9.78 9.42
CA THR A 113 13.95 -11.05 8.67
C THR A 113 12.55 -11.27 8.10
N GLN A 114 11.48 -11.01 8.87
CA GLN A 114 10.11 -11.15 8.40
C GLN A 114 9.80 -10.19 7.25
N VAL A 115 10.24 -8.93 7.36
CA VAL A 115 10.09 -7.93 6.31
C VAL A 115 10.86 -8.34 5.06
N THR A 116 12.11 -8.81 5.22
CA THR A 116 12.93 -9.29 4.10
C THR A 116 12.27 -10.47 3.38
N ASP A 117 11.85 -11.49 4.12
CA ASP A 117 11.20 -12.66 3.53
C ASP A 117 9.92 -12.26 2.78
N ALA A 118 9.04 -11.48 3.42
CA ALA A 118 7.77 -11.04 2.83
C ALA A 118 8.00 -10.26 1.52
N ARG A 119 8.98 -9.34 1.51
CA ARG A 119 9.38 -8.55 0.34
C ARG A 119 9.88 -9.40 -0.81
N GLU A 120 10.66 -10.44 -0.52
CA GLU A 120 11.19 -11.37 -1.54
C GLU A 120 10.16 -12.42 -1.99
N GLY A 121 8.90 -12.31 -1.55
CA GLY A 121 7.84 -13.24 -1.92
C GLY A 121 7.92 -14.58 -1.19
N LYS A 122 8.62 -14.63 -0.05
CA LYS A 122 8.75 -15.80 0.81
C LYS A 122 7.85 -15.65 2.02
N LEU A 123 7.15 -16.71 2.40
CA LEU A 123 6.33 -16.71 3.62
C LEU A 123 7.25 -16.54 4.84
N PRO A 124 7.11 -15.46 5.63
CA PRO A 124 7.93 -15.26 6.82
C PRO A 124 7.71 -16.33 7.88
N GLN A 125 8.77 -16.68 8.61
CA GLN A 125 8.64 -17.55 9.78
C GLN A 125 8.16 -16.79 11.03
N GLY A 126 7.56 -17.53 11.97
CA GLY A 126 7.14 -16.99 13.27
C GLY A 126 5.93 -16.06 13.19
N LEU A 127 5.12 -16.18 12.12
CA LEU A 127 3.83 -15.53 12.02
C LEU A 127 2.78 -16.28 12.84
N SER A 128 1.77 -15.55 13.32
CA SER A 128 0.52 -16.15 13.77
C SER A 128 -0.27 -16.73 12.59
N GLU A 129 -1.22 -17.62 12.89
CA GLU A 129 -2.05 -18.26 11.86
C GLU A 129 -2.82 -17.23 11.00
N ARG A 130 -3.31 -16.13 11.60
CA ARG A 130 -4.02 -15.08 10.86
C ARG A 130 -3.11 -14.26 9.97
N GLU A 131 -1.89 -13.97 10.42
CA GLU A 131 -0.88 -13.26 9.62
C GLU A 131 -0.43 -14.08 8.41
N GLU A 132 -0.21 -15.39 8.61
CA GLU A 132 0.07 -16.33 7.51
C GLU A 132 -1.11 -16.40 6.54
N ALA A 133 -2.33 -16.57 7.05
CA ALA A 133 -3.53 -16.62 6.21
C ALA A 133 -3.72 -15.35 5.38
N ALA A 134 -3.42 -14.17 5.94
CA ALA A 134 -3.49 -12.90 5.22
C ALA A 134 -2.46 -12.82 4.07
N TYR A 135 -1.21 -13.15 4.34
CA TYR A 135 -0.14 -13.16 3.33
C TYR A 135 -0.45 -14.15 2.19
N VAL A 136 -0.82 -15.38 2.57
CA VAL A 136 -1.09 -16.46 1.61
C VAL A 136 -2.30 -16.15 0.74
N LEU A 137 -3.44 -15.74 1.34
CA LEU A 137 -4.64 -15.41 0.58
C LEU A 137 -4.37 -14.32 -0.46
N VAL A 138 -3.68 -13.25 -0.07
CA VAL A 138 -3.38 -12.14 -0.99
C VAL A 138 -2.44 -12.60 -2.10
N GLY A 139 -1.46 -13.45 -1.78
CA GLY A 139 -0.63 -14.12 -2.78
C GLY A 139 -1.43 -14.92 -3.81
N GLU A 140 -2.47 -15.63 -3.38
CA GLU A 140 -3.38 -16.35 -4.30
C GLU A 140 -4.23 -15.37 -5.12
N LEU A 141 -4.79 -14.33 -4.49
CA LEU A 141 -5.63 -13.32 -5.16
C LEU A 141 -4.90 -12.59 -6.30
N ILE A 142 -3.60 -12.30 -6.15
CA ILE A 142 -2.84 -11.63 -7.22
C ILE A 142 -2.40 -12.58 -8.34
N ARG A 143 -2.39 -13.90 -8.10
CA ARG A 143 -2.00 -14.92 -9.08
C ARG A 143 -3.18 -15.54 -9.82
N MET A 144 -4.39 -15.43 -9.27
CA MET A 144 -5.57 -16.09 -9.81
C MET A 144 -5.88 -15.63 -11.25
N ARG A 145 -6.39 -16.57 -12.06
CA ARG A 145 -6.88 -16.32 -13.41
C ARG A 145 -8.27 -16.93 -13.55
N GLY A 146 -9.27 -16.22 -13.03
CA GLY A 146 -10.63 -16.74 -12.84
C GLY A 146 -10.98 -16.79 -11.35
N PRO A 147 -11.96 -17.62 -10.95
CA PRO A 147 -12.34 -17.79 -9.55
C PRO A 147 -11.14 -18.19 -8.67
N LEU A 148 -11.15 -17.73 -7.43
CA LEU A 148 -10.22 -18.19 -6.39
C LEU A 148 -10.48 -19.69 -6.12
N ASP A 149 -9.42 -20.46 -5.88
CA ASP A 149 -9.52 -21.86 -5.47
C ASP A 149 -10.36 -22.01 -4.18
N ASP A 150 -11.35 -22.91 -4.19
CA ASP A 150 -12.25 -23.12 -3.05
C ASP A 150 -11.47 -23.51 -1.79
N GLY A 151 -10.40 -24.29 -1.92
CA GLY A 151 -9.54 -24.66 -0.80
C GLY A 151 -8.81 -23.45 -0.21
N ALA A 152 -8.28 -22.56 -1.06
CA ALA A 152 -7.65 -21.31 -0.61
C ALA A 152 -8.65 -20.40 0.10
N PHE A 153 -9.87 -20.27 -0.44
CA PHE A 153 -10.94 -19.51 0.16
C PHE A 153 -11.34 -20.06 1.53
N GLU A 154 -11.61 -21.37 1.62
CA GLU A 154 -12.03 -22.02 2.87
C GLU A 154 -10.95 -21.95 3.96
N ARG A 155 -9.68 -22.16 3.61
CA ARG A 155 -8.56 -22.00 4.57
C ARG A 155 -8.52 -20.59 5.15
N ALA A 156 -8.59 -19.56 4.30
CA ALA A 156 -8.56 -18.19 4.76
C ALA A 156 -9.80 -17.83 5.58
N LYS A 157 -10.99 -18.25 5.14
CA LYS A 157 -12.27 -18.01 5.84
C LYS A 157 -12.28 -18.62 7.24
N ASN A 158 -11.73 -19.82 7.42
CA ASN A 158 -11.70 -20.50 8.72
C ASN A 158 -10.89 -19.73 9.77
N VAL A 159 -9.89 -18.97 9.34
CA VAL A 159 -8.96 -18.24 10.21
C VAL A 159 -9.35 -16.77 10.36
N LEU A 160 -9.77 -16.14 9.26
CA LEU A 160 -10.02 -14.70 9.17
C LEU A 160 -11.50 -14.33 9.30
N GLY A 161 -12.40 -15.31 9.12
CA GLY A 161 -13.83 -15.08 8.93
C GLY A 161 -14.14 -14.46 7.56
N MET A 162 -15.44 -14.38 7.24
CA MET A 162 -15.89 -13.81 5.97
C MET A 162 -15.51 -12.33 5.82
N GLU A 163 -15.62 -11.56 6.91
CA GLU A 163 -15.28 -10.14 6.92
C GLU A 163 -13.79 -9.89 6.69
N GLY A 164 -12.91 -10.70 7.30
CA GLY A 164 -11.47 -10.61 7.09
C GLY A 164 -11.05 -10.95 5.66
N VAL A 165 -11.66 -11.97 5.06
CA VAL A 165 -11.46 -12.30 3.63
C VAL A 165 -11.88 -11.13 2.74
N ALA A 166 -13.07 -10.56 2.96
CA ALA A 166 -13.54 -9.41 2.18
C ALA A 166 -12.64 -8.18 2.35
N ALA A 167 -12.17 -7.91 3.58
CA ALA A 167 -11.23 -6.83 3.85
C ALA A 167 -9.91 -7.00 3.06
N LEU A 168 -9.38 -8.22 3.00
CA LEU A 168 -8.17 -8.52 2.21
C LEU A 168 -8.41 -8.40 0.70
N MET A 169 -9.60 -8.73 0.19
CA MET A 169 -9.95 -8.49 -1.21
C MET A 169 -9.89 -6.99 -1.56
N HIS A 170 -10.47 -6.13 -0.70
CA HIS A 170 -10.41 -4.68 -0.91
C HIS A 170 -8.98 -4.13 -0.80
N LEU A 171 -8.20 -4.61 0.17
CA LEU A 171 -6.78 -4.23 0.33
C LEU A 171 -5.95 -4.64 -0.89
N THR A 172 -6.13 -5.87 -1.37
CA THR A 172 -5.44 -6.40 -2.56
C THR A 172 -5.72 -5.51 -3.77
N GLY A 173 -6.99 -5.23 -4.07
CA GLY A 173 -7.37 -4.34 -5.18
C GLY A 173 -6.78 -2.95 -5.01
N SER A 174 -6.76 -2.44 -3.77
CA SER A 174 -6.25 -1.11 -3.49
C SER A 174 -4.74 -0.99 -3.79
N TYR A 175 -3.97 -1.98 -3.36
CA TYR A 175 -2.53 -2.01 -3.56
C TYR A 175 -2.10 -2.41 -4.97
N LEU A 176 -2.92 -3.17 -5.70
CA LEU A 176 -2.72 -3.39 -7.13
C LEU A 176 -2.86 -2.08 -7.91
N TYR A 177 -3.88 -1.27 -7.63
CA TYR A 177 -4.05 0.04 -8.25
C TYR A 177 -2.86 0.97 -7.95
N SER A 178 -2.47 1.10 -6.68
CA SER A 178 -1.29 1.89 -6.29
C SER A 178 -0.01 1.38 -6.98
N SER A 179 0.16 0.06 -7.07
CA SER A 179 1.31 -0.55 -7.74
C SER A 179 1.34 -0.24 -9.23
N VAL A 180 0.17 -0.23 -9.91
CA VAL A 180 0.07 0.16 -11.32
C VAL A 180 0.51 1.61 -11.50
N LEU A 181 0.01 2.54 -10.67
CA LEU A 181 0.43 3.95 -10.74
C LEU A 181 1.95 4.09 -10.58
N LEU A 182 2.51 3.49 -9.52
CA LEU A 182 3.92 3.59 -9.19
C LEU A 182 4.82 3.03 -10.28
N ASN A 183 4.52 1.83 -10.79
CA ASN A 183 5.35 1.18 -11.80
C ASN A 183 5.18 1.82 -13.18
N ALA A 184 3.95 2.16 -13.57
CA ALA A 184 3.70 2.81 -14.85
C ALA A 184 4.34 4.21 -14.89
N ALA A 185 4.35 4.94 -13.77
CA ALA A 185 5.01 6.24 -13.67
C ALA A 185 6.53 6.17 -13.41
N ASP A 186 7.11 4.96 -13.26
CA ASP A 186 8.54 4.77 -12.96
C ASP A 186 8.96 5.53 -11.70
N VAL A 187 8.17 5.40 -10.63
CA VAL A 187 8.39 6.13 -9.38
C VAL A 187 9.48 5.45 -8.56
N CYS A 188 10.64 6.12 -8.46
CA CYS A 188 11.77 5.71 -7.64
C CYS A 188 11.57 6.04 -6.14
N LEU A 189 12.50 5.57 -5.32
CA LEU A 189 12.62 5.99 -3.92
C LEU A 189 12.91 7.50 -3.84
N PRO A 190 12.55 8.15 -2.72
CA PRO A 190 13.05 9.49 -2.43
C PRO A 190 14.58 9.53 -2.40
N GLU A 191 15.17 10.66 -2.78
CA GLU A 191 16.63 10.82 -2.80
C GLU A 191 17.25 10.54 -1.42
N GLY A 192 18.33 9.75 -1.41
CA GLY A 192 19.06 9.35 -0.21
C GLY A 192 18.48 8.14 0.53
N GLU A 193 17.30 7.66 0.16
CA GLU A 193 16.62 6.54 0.82
C GLU A 193 17.06 5.17 0.30
N LYS A 194 16.83 4.15 1.13
CA LYS A 194 17.06 2.73 0.82
C LYS A 194 15.89 1.89 1.33
N ILE A 195 15.67 0.73 0.69
CA ILE A 195 14.79 -0.34 1.16
C ILE A 195 15.62 -1.27 2.03
#